data_AF-A0A368TLI2-F1
#
_entry.id   AF-A0A368TLI2-F1
#
_cell.length_a   1.000
_cell.length_b   1.000
_cell.length_c   1.000
_cell.angle_alpha   90.00
_cell.angle_beta   90.00
_cell.angle_gamma   90.00
#
_symmetry.space_group_name_H-M   'P 1'
#
loop_
_entity.id
_entity.type
_entity.pdbx_description
1 polymer ?
#
loop_
_entity_poly.entity_id
_entity_poly.type
_entity_poly.pdbx_seq_one_letter_code
_entity_poly.pdbx_strand_id
1 'polypeptide(L)'
;MFDGVLNTVIGLVAEKRPLLYIGLPGFITFLIGVFFGILLLQQYNQTRYFSLPYAMLVLIFMMLGAIGLFMGLTLNVIAGLRRKDGK
;
A
#
# COMPACT_ATOMS: atom_id res chain seq x y z
N MET A 1 -16.16 3.27 -27.31
CA MET A 1 -15.76 4.65 -26.94
C MET A 1 -15.09 4.73 -25.56
N PHE A 2 -15.24 3.73 -24.68
CA PHE A 2 -14.60 3.74 -23.34
C PHE A 2 -13.14 3.22 -23.33
N ASP A 3 -12.67 2.61 -24.41
CA ASP A 3 -11.37 1.93 -24.46
C ASP A 3 -10.17 2.90 -24.51
N GLY A 4 -10.35 4.10 -25.07
CA GLY A 4 -9.27 5.09 -25.21
C GLY A 4 -8.80 5.67 -23.87
N VAL A 5 -9.74 5.98 -22.98
CA VAL A 5 -9.43 6.63 -21.69
C VAL A 5 -8.70 5.67 -20.76
N LEU A 6 -9.13 4.41 -20.71
CA LEU A 6 -8.50 3.38 -19.89
C LEU A 6 -7.05 3.15 -20.33
N ASN A 7 -6.82 3.06 -21.65
CA ASN A 7 -5.50 2.85 -22.20
C ASN A 7 -4.57 4.05 -21.99
N THR A 8 -5.11 5.28 -22.04
CA THR A 8 -4.35 6.50 -21.70
C THR A 8 -4.01 6.59 -20.21
N VAL A 9 -4.93 6.25 -19.31
CA VAL A 9 -4.67 6.24 -17.86
C VAL A 9 -3.63 5.18 -17.49
N ILE A 10 -3.77 3.96 -18.05
CA ILE A 10 -2.80 2.87 -17.84
C ILE A 10 -1.43 3.25 -18.41
N GLY A 11 -1.39 3.86 -19.60
CA GLY A 11 -0.15 4.38 -20.20
C GLY A 11 0.52 5.44 -19.33
N LEU A 12 -0.24 6.39 -18.79
CA LEU A 12 0.29 7.47 -17.95
C LEU A 12 0.87 6.94 -16.62
N VAL A 13 0.20 5.95 -16.01
CA VAL A 13 0.66 5.28 -14.77
C VAL A 13 1.90 4.44 -15.05
N ALA A 14 1.99 3.80 -16.22
CA ALA A 14 3.14 2.99 -16.63
C ALA A 14 4.38 3.83 -17.00
N GLU A 15 4.19 5.06 -17.48
CA GLU A 15 5.26 5.82 -18.14
C GLU A 15 6.09 6.70 -17.19
N LYS A 16 5.52 7.25 -16.11
CA LYS A 16 6.28 8.22 -15.28
C LYS A 16 6.94 7.67 -14.02
N ARG A 17 6.25 7.10 -13.02
CA ARG A 17 6.89 6.46 -11.83
C ARG A 17 5.92 5.50 -11.11
N PRO A 18 5.83 4.22 -11.54
CA PRO A 18 4.93 3.25 -10.92
C PRO A 18 5.12 3.07 -9.40
N LEU A 19 6.34 3.28 -8.88
CA LEU A 19 6.62 3.27 -7.44
C LEU A 19 5.75 4.23 -6.63
N LEU A 20 5.66 5.49 -7.08
CA LEU A 20 5.07 6.56 -6.28
C LEU A 20 3.55 6.44 -6.26
N TYR A 21 2.96 5.88 -7.31
CA TYR A 21 1.52 5.77 -7.43
C TYR A 21 0.91 4.58 -6.68
N ILE A 22 1.68 3.51 -6.42
CA ILE A 22 1.17 2.30 -5.76
C ILE A 22 1.86 2.07 -4.41
N GLY A 23 3.19 2.19 -4.36
CA GLY A 23 3.96 1.94 -3.14
C GLY A 23 3.73 2.98 -2.06
N LEU A 24 3.66 4.26 -2.41
CA LEU A 24 3.44 5.35 -1.46
C LEU A 24 2.05 5.28 -0.79
N PRO A 25 0.92 5.13 -1.50
CA PRO A 25 -0.37 4.97 -0.84
C PRO A 25 -0.45 3.65 -0.06
N GLY A 26 0.17 2.57 -0.53
CA GLY A 26 0.29 1.32 0.23
C GLY A 26 1.02 1.52 1.56
N PHE A 27 2.14 2.26 1.55
CA PHE A 27 2.90 2.57 2.76
C PHE A 27 2.08 3.42 3.75
N ILE A 28 1.40 4.47 3.27
CA ILE A 28 0.54 5.30 4.12
C ILE A 28 -0.57 4.44 4.74
N THR A 29 -1.20 3.57 3.95
CA THR A 29 -2.25 2.64 4.42
C THR A 29 -1.70 1.69 5.49
N PHE A 30 -0.48 1.19 5.32
CA PHE A 30 0.18 0.36 6.32
C PHE A 30 0.44 1.11 7.63
N LEU A 31 0.91 2.36 7.55
CA LEU A 31 1.13 3.21 8.74
C LEU A 31 -0.17 3.49 9.50
N ILE A 32 -1.29 3.67 8.79
CA ILE A 32 -2.61 3.79 9.42
C ILE A 32 -2.95 2.51 10.20
N GLY A 33 -2.66 1.33 9.64
CA GLY A 33 -2.84 0.05 10.33
C GLY A 33 -1.99 -0.07 11.60
N VAL A 34 -0.72 0.36 11.53
CA VAL A 34 0.18 0.42 12.71
C VAL A 34 -0.39 1.35 13.78
N PHE A 35 -0.90 2.53 13.39
CA PHE A 35 -1.51 3.48 14.31
C PHE A 35 -2.70 2.87 15.07
N PHE A 36 -3.62 2.21 14.37
CA PHE A 36 -4.72 1.49 15.03
C PHE A 36 -4.22 0.34 15.92
N GLY A 37 -3.09 -0.30 15.58
CA GLY A 37 -2.48 -1.35 16.37
C GLY A 37 -1.95 -0.84 17.70
N ILE A 38 -1.33 0.34 17.68
CA ILE A 38 -0.88 1.02 18.89
C ILE A 38 -2.07 1.37 19.78
N LEU A 39 -3.16 1.92 19.21
CA LEU A 39 -4.38 2.22 19.96
C LEU A 39 -5.01 0.97 20.59
N LEU A 40 -5.05 -0.14 19.84
CA LEU A 40 -5.54 -1.43 20.35
C LEU A 40 -4.71 -1.91 21.55
N LEU A 41 -3.38 -1.87 21.44
CA LEU A 41 -2.48 -2.32 22.50
C LEU A 41 -2.57 -1.42 23.74
N GLN A 42 -2.68 -0.10 23.55
CA GLN A 42 -2.89 0.84 24.65
C GLN A 42 -4.21 0.56 25.37
N GLN A 43 -5.30 0.40 24.62
CA GLN A 43 -6.60 0.06 25.18
C GLN A 43 -6.57 -1.26 25.95
N TYR A 44 -5.93 -2.28 25.39
CA TYR A 44 -5.78 -3.57 26.02
C TYR A 44 -4.97 -3.48 27.32
N ASN A 45 -3.88 -2.70 27.34
CA ASN A 45 -3.06 -2.57 28.53
C ASN A 45 -3.79 -1.83 29.67
N GLN A 46 -4.63 -0.84 29.34
CA GLN A 46 -5.38 -0.05 30.33
C GLN A 46 -6.62 -0.80 30.86
N THR A 47 -7.37 -1.46 29.98
CA THR A 47 -8.69 -2.02 30.33
C THR A 47 -8.69 -3.54 30.44
N ARG A 48 -7.61 -4.22 30.04
CA ARG A 48 -7.54 -5.67 29.77
C ARG A 48 -8.55 -6.17 28.73
N TYR A 49 -9.29 -5.26 28.10
CA TYR A 49 -10.28 -5.58 27.08
C TYR A 49 -9.66 -5.52 25.70
N PHE A 50 -9.79 -6.61 24.95
CA PHE A 50 -9.36 -6.68 23.57
C PHE A 50 -10.48 -6.21 22.65
N SER A 51 -10.32 -5.01 22.08
CA SER A 51 -11.34 -4.42 21.21
C SER A 51 -11.31 -5.04 19.81
N LEU A 52 -12.30 -5.88 19.53
CA LEU A 52 -12.51 -6.48 18.21
C LEU A 52 -12.55 -5.44 17.07
N PRO A 53 -13.29 -4.31 17.19
CA PRO A 53 -13.33 -3.30 16.14
C PRO A 53 -11.94 -2.78 15.75
N TYR A 54 -11.09 -2.46 16.72
CA TYR A 54 -9.73 -2.01 16.43
C TYR A 54 -8.88 -3.12 15.81
N ALA A 55 -9.01 -4.36 16.29
CA ALA A 55 -8.29 -5.50 15.70
C ALA A 55 -8.66 -5.72 14.23
N MET A 56 -9.94 -5.58 13.86
CA MET A 56 -10.40 -5.69 12.48
C MET A 56 -9.82 -4.58 11.60
N LEU A 57 -9.78 -3.34 12.08
CA LEU A 57 -9.15 -2.22 11.36
C LEU A 57 -7.66 -2.48 11.14
N VAL A 58 -6.95 -2.91 12.19
CA VAL A 58 -5.52 -3.25 12.10
C VAL A 58 -5.28 -4.29 11.02
N LEU A 59 -6.06 -5.38 11.03
CA LEU A 59 -5.97 -6.46 10.04
C LEU A 59 -6.16 -5.94 8.61
N ILE A 60 -7.25 -5.21 8.36
CA ILE A 60 -7.58 -4.73 7.01
C ILE A 60 -6.50 -3.76 6.51
N PHE A 61 -6.13 -2.76 7.31
CA PHE A 61 -5.15 -1.76 6.91
C PHE A 61 -3.74 -2.34 6.77
N MET A 62 -3.33 -3.27 7.64
CA MET A 62 -2.05 -3.95 7.49
C MET A 62 -2.02 -4.84 6.25
N MET A 63 -3.07 -5.62 5.98
CA MET A 63 -3.10 -6.50 4.81
C MET A 63 -3.07 -5.69 3.51
N LEU A 64 -3.95 -4.69 3.38
CA LEU A 64 -4.00 -3.85 2.17
C LEU A 64 -2.72 -3.01 2.01
N GLY A 65 -2.21 -2.45 3.10
CA GLY A 65 -0.97 -1.69 3.10
C GLY A 65 0.24 -2.54 2.71
N ALA A 66 0.32 -3.77 3.23
CA ALA A 66 1.38 -4.72 2.87
C ALA A 66 1.31 -5.11 1.39
N ILE A 67 0.12 -5.42 0.87
CA ILE A 67 -0.06 -5.73 -0.56
C ILE A 67 0.39 -4.55 -1.43
N GLY A 68 -0.05 -3.34 -1.11
CA GLY A 68 0.34 -2.12 -1.85
C GLY A 68 1.85 -1.86 -1.78
N LEU A 69 2.47 -2.08 -0.61
CA LEU A 69 3.91 -1.99 -0.43
C LEU A 69 4.67 -3.00 -1.29
N PHE A 70 4.29 -4.28 -1.24
CA PHE A 70 4.94 -5.32 -2.03
C PHE A 70 4.77 -5.10 -3.54
N MET A 71 3.58 -4.65 -3.98
CA MET A 71 3.39 -4.25 -5.38
C MET A 71 4.30 -3.08 -5.75
N GLY A 72 4.34 -2.02 -4.94
CA GLY A 72 5.22 -0.86 -5.18
C GLY A 72 6.70 -1.23 -5.24
N LEU A 73 7.15 -2.11 -4.34
CA LEU A 73 8.52 -2.64 -4.33
C LEU A 73 8.81 -3.49 -5.57
N THR A 74 7.89 -4.37 -5.96
CA THR A 74 8.06 -5.21 -7.15
C THR A 74 8.17 -4.35 -8.42
N LEU A 75 7.31 -3.34 -8.56
CA LEU A 75 7.42 -2.40 -9.67
C LEU A 75 8.70 -1.58 -9.61
N ASN A 76 9.23 -1.26 -8.42
CA ASN A 76 10.54 -0.61 -8.30
C ASN A 76 11.66 -1.45 -8.88
N VAL A 77 11.68 -2.73 -8.50
CA VAL A 77 12.70 -3.66 -8.96
C VAL A 77 12.61 -3.82 -10.48
N ILE A 78 11.41 -4.04 -11.03
CA ILE A 78 11.21 -4.19 -12.47
C ILE A 78 11.61 -2.90 -13.22
N ALA A 79 11.20 -1.73 -12.73
CA ALA A 79 11.56 -0.45 -13.35
C ALA A 79 13.07 -0.17 -13.28
N GLY A 80 13.73 -0.61 -12.20
CA GLY A 80 15.18 -0.53 -12.03
C GLY A 80 15.93 -1.44 -13.02
N LEU A 81 15.45 -2.68 -13.21
CA LEU A 81 16.02 -3.63 -14.18
C LEU A 81 15.87 -3.12 -15.62
N ARG A 82 14.68 -2.64 -16.00
CA ARG A 82 14.44 -2.10 -17.36
C ARG A 82 15.34 -0.93 -17.73
N ARG A 83 15.76 -0.12 -16.74
CA ARG A 83 16.73 0.98 -16.95
C ARG A 83 18.16 0.48 -17.14
N LYS A 84 18.48 -0.71 -16.63
CA LYS A 84 19.83 -1.31 -16.71
C LYS A 84 20.04 -2.04 -18.04
N ASP A 85 18.99 -2.66 -18.59
CA ASP A 85 19.04 -3.39 -19.87
C ASP A 85 18.88 -2.48 -21.11
N GLY A 86 18.43 -1.24 -20.94
CA GLY A 86 18.31 -0.22 -22.00
C GLY A 86 19.56 0.63 -22.23
N LYS A 87 20.71 0.22 -21.68
CA LYS A 87 22.05 0.73 -21.98
C LYS A 87 22.85 -0.36 -22.66
#